data_AF-A0A8J2T592-F1
#
_entry.id   AF-A0A8J2T592-F1
#
_cell.length_a   1.000
_cell.length_b   1.000
_cell.length_c   1.000
_cell.angle_alpha   90.00
_cell.angle_beta   90.00
_cell.angle_gamma   90.00
#
_symmetry.space_group_name_H-M   'P 1'
#
loop_
_entity.id
_entity.type
_entity.pdbx_description
1 polymer ?
#
loop_
_entity_poly.entity_id
_entity_poly.type
_entity_poly.pdbx_seq_one_letter_code
_entity_poly.pdbx_strand_id
1 'polypeptide(L)'
;MSYDHVIHQEGEIQFYVPCLFIHAIYQGVTVPLLVRDVLQLVEKSKYVCLNYYQAQIWILFWGNHPLEKISVLGCVVGCRCKFIGDEDYLLFRLDDCSGGFHFLNCKCSKELALSCGMPWGSLSGRRLKVFGVFKLQWCELDVEYFEFCDNLQLEIDHWTEAIKYRAQLMLPWSFDDPSASGKKQTGPDTHDYVQQLHKAALMDEILIATPSNSLAPDDAYNLIQGRERQDSGTFGARERSVIVSCSLTEAKSNLLRVLISRDNHKTSTIELYQDLSDLLDQVAALKFQQQNLVSHVKPWEQLRTEVFNDMLGKLEQAGLVYFPNVHVLDWISLKNLHNYSVERTWTLLKLQCNVGVLDHDYIRKKLSKPELTGKAILDVFKETLRAICEAYPNFLASWWIDTDKNSSVIHFVYP
;
A
#
# COMPACT_ATOMS: atom_id res chain seq x y z
N MET A 1 8.29 -54.64 3.68
CA MET A 1 9.24 -53.84 4.49
C MET A 1 8.60 -52.47 4.61
N SER A 2 8.13 -52.10 5.80
CA SER A 2 7.54 -50.78 6.04
C SER A 2 8.69 -49.79 5.98
N TYR A 3 8.74 -48.99 4.91
CA TYR A 3 9.60 -47.82 4.91
C TYR A 3 8.97 -46.84 5.89
N ASP A 4 9.69 -46.54 6.97
CA ASP A 4 9.26 -45.54 7.94
C ASP A 4 9.37 -44.18 7.25
N HIS A 5 8.24 -43.74 6.71
CA HIS A 5 8.09 -42.49 5.97
C HIS A 5 7.93 -41.29 6.91
N VAL A 6 7.80 -41.55 8.22
CA VAL A 6 7.61 -40.56 9.27
C VAL A 6 8.94 -40.36 9.99
N ILE A 7 9.43 -39.11 10.00
CA ILE A 7 10.62 -38.70 10.75
C ILE A 7 10.27 -38.35 12.20
N HIS A 8 9.09 -37.78 12.42
CA HIS A 8 8.66 -37.35 13.75
C HIS A 8 7.13 -37.35 13.85
N GLN A 9 6.61 -37.52 15.07
CA GLN A 9 5.17 -37.49 15.32
C GLN A 9 4.86 -36.71 16.60
N GLU A 10 3.93 -35.76 16.50
CA GLU A 10 3.39 -34.99 17.62
C GLU A 10 1.88 -35.23 17.74
N GLY A 11 1.51 -36.11 18.67
CA GLY A 11 0.12 -36.56 18.79
C GLY A 11 -0.34 -37.24 17.49
N GLU A 12 -1.35 -36.67 16.84
CA GLU A 12 -1.88 -37.17 15.56
C GLU A 12 -1.17 -36.59 14.32
N ILE A 13 -0.24 -35.64 14.50
CA ILE A 13 0.45 -34.97 13.39
C ILE A 13 1.76 -35.70 13.09
N GLN A 14 1.93 -36.13 11.84
CA GLN A 14 3.14 -36.82 11.36
C GLN A 14 3.97 -35.90 10.47
N PHE A 15 5.28 -35.90 10.67
CA PHE A 15 6.25 -35.19 9.83
C PHE A 15 6.99 -36.21 8.97
N TYR A 16 6.98 -35.99 7.66
CA TYR A 16 7.45 -36.98 6.69
C TYR A 16 8.88 -36.75 6.22
N VAL A 17 9.51 -37.79 5.66
CA VAL A 17 10.83 -37.68 5.01
C VAL A 17 10.79 -36.68 3.85
N PRO A 18 11.83 -35.84 3.63
CA PRO A 18 11.79 -34.76 2.63
C PRO A 18 11.53 -35.22 1.19
N CYS A 19 11.91 -36.45 0.83
CA CYS A 19 11.63 -36.99 -0.50
C CYS A 19 10.13 -37.16 -0.79
N LEU A 20 9.27 -37.15 0.23
CA LEU A 20 7.82 -37.21 0.08
C LEU A 20 7.17 -35.83 -0.05
N PHE A 21 7.90 -34.72 0.11
CA PHE A 21 7.33 -33.38 -0.03
C PHE A 21 6.79 -33.12 -1.44
N ILE A 22 7.29 -33.84 -2.45
CA ILE A 22 6.74 -33.82 -3.81
C ILE A 22 5.27 -34.27 -3.89
N HIS A 23 4.79 -34.99 -2.87
CA HIS A 23 3.41 -35.46 -2.72
C HIS A 23 2.61 -34.62 -1.72
N ALA A 24 3.18 -33.54 -1.19
CA ALA A 24 2.45 -32.64 -0.32
C ALA A 24 1.32 -31.96 -1.10
N ILE A 25 0.20 -31.72 -0.41
CA ILE A 25 -1.03 -31.15 -1.00
C ILE A 25 -0.75 -29.80 -1.68
N TYR A 26 0.21 -29.03 -1.15
CA TYR A 26 0.55 -27.68 -1.62
C TYR A 26 1.87 -27.63 -2.41
N GLN A 27 2.38 -28.77 -2.87
CA GLN A 27 3.57 -28.81 -3.70
C GLN A 27 3.35 -28.05 -5.03
N GLY A 28 4.26 -27.14 -5.38
CA GLY A 28 4.12 -26.28 -6.57
C GLY A 28 3.00 -25.24 -6.50
N VAL A 29 2.22 -25.20 -5.42
CA VAL A 29 1.17 -24.21 -5.19
C VAL A 29 1.76 -23.01 -4.47
N THR A 30 1.50 -21.79 -4.95
CA THR A 30 1.88 -20.59 -4.22
C THR A 30 0.81 -20.24 -3.20
N VAL A 31 1.11 -20.45 -1.93
CA VAL A 31 0.13 -20.31 -0.84
C VAL A 31 -0.02 -18.83 -0.45
N PRO A 32 -1.21 -18.22 -0.59
CA PRO A 32 -1.44 -16.85 -0.14
C PRO A 32 -1.49 -16.81 1.39
N LEU A 33 -0.70 -15.92 1.98
CA LEU A 33 -0.60 -15.75 3.43
C LEU A 33 -0.69 -14.28 3.82
N LEU A 34 -1.03 -14.04 5.10
CA LEU A 34 -0.87 -12.74 5.74
C LEU A 34 0.52 -12.64 6.40
N VAL A 35 1.05 -11.42 6.56
CA VAL A 35 2.34 -11.14 7.22
C VAL A 35 2.38 -11.75 8.61
N ARG A 36 1.32 -11.59 9.41
CA ARG A 36 1.23 -12.17 10.75
C ARG A 36 1.37 -13.67 10.72
N ASP A 37 0.78 -14.33 9.74
CA ASP A 37 0.84 -15.78 9.63
C ASP A 37 2.28 -16.21 9.38
N VAL A 38 2.93 -15.64 8.36
CA VAL A 38 4.34 -15.93 8.04
C VAL A 38 5.23 -15.74 9.26
N LEU A 39 5.11 -14.60 9.95
CA LEU A 39 5.92 -14.27 11.14
C LEU A 39 5.69 -15.25 12.30
N GLN A 40 4.45 -15.72 12.52
CA GLN A 40 4.15 -16.71 13.55
C GLN A 40 4.70 -18.10 13.23
N LEU A 41 4.84 -18.44 11.94
CA LEU A 41 5.40 -19.71 11.51
C LEU A 41 6.92 -19.77 11.64
N VAL A 42 7.64 -18.64 11.64
CA VAL A 42 9.11 -18.61 11.60
C VAL A 42 9.73 -19.46 12.72
N GLU A 43 9.41 -19.16 13.97
CA GLU A 43 10.05 -19.83 15.11
C GLU A 43 9.62 -21.30 15.22
N LYS A 44 8.36 -21.62 14.90
CA LYS A 44 7.87 -23.00 14.83
C LYS A 44 8.59 -23.80 13.74
N SER A 45 8.75 -23.21 12.56
CA SER A 45 9.42 -23.86 11.43
C SER A 45 10.90 -24.06 11.69
N LYS A 46 11.58 -23.08 12.31
CA LYS A 46 12.97 -23.25 12.77
C LYS A 46 13.08 -24.40 13.77
N TYR A 47 12.17 -24.47 14.73
CA TYR A 47 12.13 -25.57 15.70
C TYR A 47 11.97 -26.93 15.01
N VAL A 48 11.00 -27.07 14.09
CA VAL A 48 10.78 -28.30 13.30
C VAL A 48 12.05 -28.66 12.49
N CYS A 49 12.62 -27.71 11.76
CA CYS A 49 13.81 -27.92 10.94
C CYS A 49 15.01 -28.38 11.78
N LEU A 50 15.23 -27.76 12.95
CA LEU A 50 16.33 -28.08 13.84
C LEU A 50 16.14 -29.42 14.56
N ASN A 51 14.96 -29.66 15.13
CA ASN A 51 14.75 -30.79 16.05
C ASN A 51 14.29 -32.06 15.35
N TYR A 52 13.46 -31.96 14.31
CA TYR A 52 12.95 -33.15 13.62
C TYR A 52 13.85 -33.50 12.43
N TYR A 53 14.24 -32.49 11.66
CA TYR A 53 15.05 -32.67 10.45
C TYR A 53 16.55 -32.42 10.64
N GLN A 54 17.01 -32.18 11.87
CA GLN A 54 18.43 -32.02 12.20
C GLN A 54 19.15 -30.98 11.33
N ALA A 55 18.47 -29.87 11.01
CA ALA A 55 18.94 -28.79 10.16
C ALA A 55 19.27 -29.18 8.69
N GLN A 56 18.85 -30.36 8.23
CA GLN A 56 19.05 -30.80 6.83
C GLN A 56 18.19 -30.02 5.83
N ILE A 57 17.07 -29.45 6.30
CA ILE A 57 16.17 -28.61 5.52
C ILE A 57 15.88 -27.31 6.28
N TRP A 58 15.54 -26.26 5.52
CA TRP A 58 15.17 -24.95 6.04
C TRP A 58 13.99 -24.39 5.25
N ILE A 59 12.81 -24.94 5.51
CA ILE A 59 11.57 -24.66 4.78
C ILE A 59 10.54 -24.12 5.77
N LEU A 60 9.71 -23.17 5.33
CA LEU A 60 8.59 -22.68 6.12
C LEU A 60 7.52 -23.77 6.24
N PHE A 61 7.14 -24.13 7.46
CA PHE A 61 6.10 -25.12 7.72
C PHE A 61 4.85 -24.47 8.27
N TRP A 62 3.68 -24.90 7.80
CA TRP A 62 2.41 -24.70 8.49
C TRP A 62 1.95 -26.02 9.10
N GLY A 63 2.13 -26.21 10.41
CA GLY A 63 1.96 -27.53 11.00
C GLY A 63 2.96 -28.51 10.38
N ASN A 64 2.49 -29.56 9.71
CA ASN A 64 3.31 -30.50 8.95
C ASN A 64 3.29 -30.25 7.42
N HIS A 65 2.66 -29.17 6.94
CA HIS A 65 2.70 -28.81 5.52
C HIS A 65 3.99 -28.05 5.18
N PRO A 66 4.87 -28.60 4.32
CA PRO A 66 5.99 -27.83 3.79
C PRO A 66 5.48 -26.81 2.77
N LEU A 67 5.78 -25.52 2.98
CA LEU A 67 5.40 -24.45 2.06
C LEU A 67 6.61 -24.06 1.20
N GLU A 68 6.54 -24.43 -0.08
CA GLU A 68 7.61 -24.13 -1.04
C GLU A 68 7.58 -22.65 -1.47
N LYS A 69 6.40 -22.16 -1.89
CA LYS A 69 6.18 -20.78 -2.33
C LYS A 69 5.01 -20.16 -1.58
N ILE A 70 5.17 -18.88 -1.26
CA ILE A 70 4.11 -18.08 -0.65
C ILE A 70 3.86 -16.82 -1.46
N SER A 71 2.64 -16.30 -1.36
CA SER A 71 2.35 -14.94 -1.80
C SER A 71 1.85 -14.09 -0.64
N VAL A 72 2.29 -12.85 -0.59
CA VAL A 72 1.89 -11.88 0.44
C VAL A 72 1.58 -10.56 -0.26
N LEU A 73 0.44 -9.97 0.07
CA LEU A 73 0.02 -8.67 -0.46
C LEU A 73 0.07 -7.63 0.66
N GLY A 74 0.78 -6.53 0.43
CA GLY A 74 0.84 -5.44 1.40
C GLY A 74 1.41 -4.15 0.82
N CYS A 75 1.38 -3.09 1.63
CA CYS A 75 2.02 -1.83 1.36
C CYS A 75 3.53 -1.92 1.63
N VAL A 76 4.35 -1.39 0.73
CA VAL A 76 5.79 -1.38 0.86
C VAL A 76 6.24 -0.30 1.85
N VAL A 77 6.92 -0.71 2.94
CA VAL A 77 7.42 0.15 4.01
C VAL A 77 8.94 0.29 3.95
N GLY A 78 9.36 1.35 3.27
CA GLY A 78 10.77 1.65 3.02
C GLY A 78 11.37 0.72 1.98
N CYS A 79 12.16 1.28 1.09
CA CYS A 79 12.87 0.56 0.04
C CYS A 79 14.27 1.15 -0.09
N ARG A 80 15.28 0.29 -0.11
CA ARG A 80 16.68 0.68 -0.29
C ARG A 80 17.37 -0.30 -1.24
N CYS A 81 18.25 0.24 -2.07
CA CYS A 81 19.14 -0.59 -2.87
C CYS A 81 20.37 -0.97 -2.04
N LYS A 82 20.82 -2.22 -2.15
CA LYS A 82 22.09 -2.68 -1.62
C LYS A 82 22.79 -3.55 -2.65
N PHE A 83 24.08 -3.34 -2.80
CA PHE A 83 24.96 -4.24 -3.54
C PHE A 83 25.33 -5.42 -2.65
N ILE A 84 25.00 -6.65 -3.07
CA ILE A 84 25.24 -7.88 -2.31
C ILE A 84 25.85 -8.92 -3.26
N GLY A 85 27.07 -9.36 -2.97
CA GLY A 85 27.84 -10.18 -3.92
C GLY A 85 28.19 -9.33 -5.14
N ASP A 86 27.71 -9.75 -6.30
CA ASP A 86 27.96 -9.09 -7.59
C ASP A 86 26.70 -8.43 -8.19
N GLU A 87 25.61 -8.34 -7.44
CA GLU A 87 24.31 -7.86 -7.91
C GLU A 87 23.70 -6.78 -7.00
N ASP A 88 22.88 -5.92 -7.61
CA ASP A 88 22.04 -4.96 -6.89
C ASP A 88 20.72 -5.62 -6.45
N TYR A 89 20.40 -5.48 -5.16
CA TYR A 89 19.15 -5.92 -4.58
C TYR A 89 18.35 -4.77 -3.99
N LEU A 90 17.04 -4.80 -4.20
CA LEU A 90 16.07 -4.00 -3.48
C LEU A 90 15.67 -4.73 -2.20
N LEU A 91 15.92 -4.07 -1.07
CA LEU A 91 15.47 -4.52 0.24
C LEU A 91 14.32 -3.62 0.69
N PHE A 92 13.18 -4.24 0.93
CA PHE A 92 11.98 -3.54 1.37
C PHE A 92 11.20 -4.37 2.37
N ARG A 93 10.14 -3.79 2.93
CA ARG A 93 9.27 -4.51 3.87
C ARG A 93 7.82 -4.40 3.44
N LEU A 94 6.99 -5.37 3.79
CA LEU A 94 5.55 -5.34 3.54
C LEU A 94 4.75 -5.23 4.84
N ASP A 95 3.74 -4.37 4.78
CA ASP A 95 2.68 -4.21 5.77
C ASP A 95 1.33 -4.54 5.13
N ASP A 96 0.68 -5.60 5.60
CA ASP A 96 -0.67 -6.00 5.20
C ASP A 96 -1.72 -5.73 6.29
N CYS A 97 -1.39 -4.89 7.28
CA CYS A 97 -2.17 -4.60 8.48
C CYS A 97 -2.38 -5.77 9.46
N SER A 98 -1.87 -6.97 9.18
CA SER A 98 -2.04 -8.13 10.08
C SER A 98 -0.93 -8.23 11.14
N GLY A 99 0.27 -7.76 10.83
CA GLY A 99 1.49 -7.93 11.62
C GLY A 99 1.60 -7.04 12.88
N GLY A 100 0.65 -6.15 13.12
CA GLY A 100 0.72 -5.18 14.21
C GLY A 100 1.84 -4.16 13.98
N PHE A 101 2.92 -4.24 14.78
CA PHE A 101 4.12 -3.39 14.62
C PHE A 101 5.24 -4.07 13.84
N HIS A 102 5.01 -5.27 13.31
CA HIS A 102 6.00 -6.05 12.58
C HIS A 102 5.69 -6.05 11.08
N PHE A 103 6.76 -6.00 10.29
CA PHE A 103 6.69 -6.04 8.83
C PHE A 103 7.42 -7.27 8.31
N LEU A 104 7.01 -7.77 7.15
CA LEU A 104 7.71 -8.84 6.45
C LEU A 104 8.90 -8.27 5.69
N ASN A 105 10.11 -8.78 5.91
CA ASN A 105 11.27 -8.37 5.10
C ASN A 105 11.24 -9.07 3.74
N CYS A 106 11.55 -8.32 2.68
CA CYS A 106 11.59 -8.81 1.32
C CYS A 106 12.90 -8.39 0.64
N LYS A 107 13.46 -9.31 -0.15
CA LYS A 107 14.61 -9.06 -1.02
C LYS A 107 14.23 -9.41 -2.46
N CYS A 108 14.51 -8.49 -3.37
CA CYS A 108 14.22 -8.62 -4.79
C CYS A 108 15.45 -8.17 -5.58
N SER A 109 15.86 -8.90 -6.61
CA SER A 109 16.94 -8.43 -7.49
C SER A 109 16.49 -7.21 -8.28
N LYS A 110 17.40 -6.29 -8.56
CA LYS A 110 17.09 -5.08 -9.34
C LYS A 110 16.64 -5.43 -10.76
N GLU A 111 17.22 -6.47 -11.35
CA GLU A 111 16.82 -6.98 -12.67
C GLU A 111 15.37 -7.47 -12.66
N LEU A 112 14.98 -8.27 -11.67
CA LEU A 112 13.60 -8.72 -11.51
C LEU A 112 12.66 -7.52 -11.36
N ALA A 113 13.00 -6.57 -10.49
CA ALA A 113 12.17 -5.38 -10.28
C ALA A 113 11.97 -4.56 -11.56
N LEU A 114 13.01 -4.38 -12.37
CA LEU A 114 12.92 -3.72 -13.67
C LEU A 114 12.02 -4.50 -14.64
N SER A 115 12.15 -5.84 -14.67
CA SER A 115 11.32 -6.71 -15.51
C SER A 115 9.83 -6.69 -15.13
N CYS A 116 9.51 -6.54 -13.84
CA CYS A 116 8.15 -6.36 -13.33
C CYS A 116 7.61 -4.93 -13.50
N GLY A 117 8.27 -4.07 -14.28
CA GLY A 117 7.78 -2.72 -14.57
C GLY A 117 7.96 -1.73 -13.41
N MET A 118 8.97 -1.91 -12.56
CA MET A 118 9.25 -0.95 -11.50
C MET A 118 9.46 0.46 -12.08
N PRO A 119 8.69 1.46 -11.65
CA PRO A 119 8.89 2.83 -12.11
C PRO A 119 10.24 3.37 -11.63
N TRP A 120 10.82 4.31 -12.39
CA TRP A 120 12.03 5.02 -11.99
C TRP A 120 11.78 5.71 -10.63
N GLY A 121 12.35 5.16 -9.54
CA GLY A 121 12.12 5.68 -8.19
C GLY A 121 12.08 4.59 -7.09
N SER A 122 11.21 4.80 -6.11
CA SER A 122 11.04 3.93 -4.93
C SER A 122 9.70 3.19 -4.97
N LEU A 123 9.71 1.93 -4.55
CA LEU A 123 8.49 1.14 -4.33
C LEU A 123 7.73 1.55 -3.05
N SER A 124 8.32 2.39 -2.19
CA SER A 124 7.72 2.74 -0.90
C SER A 124 6.32 3.37 -1.06
N GLY A 125 5.36 2.90 -0.26
CA GLY A 125 3.97 3.33 -0.30
C GLY A 125 3.14 2.66 -1.39
N ARG A 126 3.74 1.87 -2.29
CA ARG A 126 3.00 1.06 -3.27
C ARG A 126 2.48 -0.21 -2.61
N ARG A 127 1.32 -0.69 -3.05
CA ARG A 127 0.83 -2.02 -2.70
C ARG A 127 1.32 -3.03 -3.72
N LEU A 128 1.98 -4.08 -3.24
CA LEU A 128 2.48 -5.16 -4.07
C LEU A 128 1.94 -6.48 -3.56
N LYS A 129 1.54 -7.36 -4.47
CA LYS A 129 1.45 -8.79 -4.22
C LYS A 129 2.78 -9.41 -4.62
N VAL A 130 3.56 -9.85 -3.65
CA VAL A 130 4.87 -10.48 -3.88
C VAL A 130 4.72 -12.00 -3.81
N PHE A 131 5.45 -12.70 -4.66
CA PHE A 131 5.49 -14.14 -4.77
C PHE A 131 6.95 -14.57 -4.60
N GLY A 132 7.19 -15.62 -3.81
CA GLY A 132 8.55 -16.10 -3.64
C GLY A 132 8.72 -17.14 -2.56
N VAL A 133 9.99 -17.35 -2.19
CA VAL A 133 10.42 -18.39 -1.25
C VAL A 133 10.87 -17.73 0.04
N PHE A 134 10.22 -18.09 1.15
CA PHE A 134 10.62 -17.55 2.45
C PHE A 134 11.88 -18.25 2.95
N LYS A 135 12.95 -17.49 3.17
CA LYS A 135 14.22 -18.00 3.67
C LYS A 135 14.28 -17.90 5.19
N LEU A 136 14.11 -19.03 5.87
CA LEU A 136 14.07 -19.10 7.34
C LEU A 136 15.35 -18.57 8.01
N GLN A 137 16.52 -18.77 7.40
CA GLN A 137 17.80 -18.38 7.98
C GLN A 137 17.94 -16.86 8.09
N TRP A 138 17.37 -16.12 7.14
CA TRP A 138 17.45 -14.66 7.08
C TRP A 138 16.15 -13.97 7.54
N CYS A 139 15.09 -14.75 7.83
CA CYS A 139 13.76 -14.23 8.12
C CYS A 139 13.29 -13.21 7.06
N GLU A 140 13.48 -13.58 5.79
CA GLU A 140 13.28 -12.72 4.64
C GLU A 140 12.62 -13.51 3.50
N LEU A 141 11.70 -12.87 2.79
CA LEU A 141 11.10 -13.41 1.57
C LEU A 141 11.98 -13.05 0.37
N ASP A 142 12.55 -14.06 -0.28
CA ASP A 142 13.21 -13.89 -1.58
C ASP A 142 12.13 -13.83 -2.65
N VAL A 143 11.95 -12.64 -3.23
CA VAL A 143 10.93 -12.34 -4.22
C VAL A 143 11.36 -12.90 -5.57
N GLU A 144 10.51 -13.74 -6.16
CA GLU A 144 10.68 -14.31 -7.50
C GLU A 144 9.82 -13.57 -8.54
N TYR A 145 8.72 -12.95 -8.10
CA TYR A 145 7.81 -12.19 -8.93
C TYR A 145 6.96 -11.25 -8.06
N PHE A 146 6.49 -10.13 -8.60
CA PHE A 146 5.49 -9.31 -7.93
C PHE A 146 4.58 -8.58 -8.91
N GLU A 147 3.40 -8.24 -8.42
CA GLU A 147 2.37 -7.50 -9.15
C GLU A 147 1.97 -6.25 -8.38
N PHE A 148 1.67 -5.18 -9.10
CA PHE A 148 1.08 -3.98 -8.51
C PHE A 148 -0.39 -4.22 -8.19
N CYS A 149 -0.78 -3.92 -6.95
CA CYS A 149 -2.16 -4.02 -6.51
C CYS A 149 -2.79 -2.62 -6.44
N ASP A 150 -3.42 -2.21 -7.54
CA ASP A 150 -3.89 -0.84 -7.71
C ASP A 150 -5.30 -0.59 -7.16
N ASN A 151 -5.99 -1.63 -6.68
CA ASN A 151 -7.33 -1.49 -6.12
C ASN A 151 -7.55 -2.36 -4.87
N LEU A 152 -8.48 -1.91 -4.03
CA LEU A 152 -8.83 -2.58 -2.77
C LEU A 152 -9.51 -3.93 -3.00
N GLN A 153 -10.16 -4.15 -4.15
CA GLN A 153 -10.83 -5.43 -4.42
C GLN A 153 -9.81 -6.58 -4.49
N LEU A 154 -8.70 -6.40 -5.21
CA LEU A 154 -7.61 -7.39 -5.28
C LEU A 154 -6.97 -7.65 -3.91
N GLU A 155 -6.88 -6.62 -3.07
CA GLU A 155 -6.39 -6.73 -1.69
C GLU A 155 -7.36 -7.56 -0.82
N ILE A 156 -8.68 -7.30 -0.92
CA ILE A 156 -9.73 -8.08 -0.26
C ILE A 156 -9.75 -9.52 -0.76
N ASP A 157 -9.57 -9.73 -2.08
CA ASP A 157 -9.55 -11.06 -2.69
C ASP A 157 -8.36 -11.86 -2.15
N HIS A 158 -7.17 -11.27 -2.11
CA HIS A 158 -5.99 -11.89 -1.49
C HIS A 158 -6.21 -12.23 -0.03
N TRP A 159 -6.76 -11.30 0.78
CA TRP A 159 -7.05 -11.58 2.19
C TRP A 159 -8.06 -12.71 2.36
N THR A 160 -9.10 -12.72 1.52
CA THR A 160 -10.12 -13.77 1.52
C THR A 160 -9.50 -15.12 1.18
N GLU A 161 -8.63 -15.19 0.18
CA GLU A 161 -7.89 -16.40 -0.16
C GLU A 161 -6.95 -16.81 0.97
N ALA A 162 -6.17 -15.90 1.54
CA ALA A 162 -5.26 -16.20 2.64
C ALA A 162 -6.00 -16.76 3.87
N ILE A 163 -7.17 -16.21 4.20
CA ILE A 163 -8.02 -16.71 5.29
C ILE A 163 -8.59 -18.10 4.97
N LYS A 164 -8.98 -18.35 3.72
CA LYS A 164 -9.43 -19.69 3.27
C LYS A 164 -8.29 -20.71 3.36
N TYR A 165 -7.10 -20.36 2.87
CA TYR A 165 -5.91 -21.21 2.94
C TYR A 165 -5.51 -21.49 4.39
N ARG A 166 -5.53 -20.47 5.26
CA ARG A 166 -5.32 -20.66 6.70
C ARG A 166 -6.24 -21.74 7.26
N ALA A 167 -7.54 -21.69 6.95
CA ALA A 167 -8.49 -22.69 7.44
C ALA A 167 -8.20 -24.11 6.89
N GLN A 168 -7.74 -24.22 5.64
CA GLN A 168 -7.36 -25.50 5.03
C GLN A 168 -6.07 -26.06 5.63
N LEU A 169 -5.06 -25.22 5.82
CA LEU A 169 -3.75 -25.56 6.40
C LEU A 169 -3.83 -25.98 7.88
N MET A 170 -4.95 -25.70 8.55
CA MET A 170 -5.21 -26.22 9.90
C MET A 170 -5.49 -27.72 9.92
N LEU A 171 -5.89 -28.32 8.79
CA LEU A 171 -6.04 -29.77 8.66
C LEU A 171 -4.65 -30.38 8.41
N PRO A 172 -4.13 -31.25 9.27
CA PRO A 172 -2.81 -31.84 9.08
C PRO A 172 -2.71 -32.62 7.77
N TRP A 173 -1.56 -32.57 7.12
CA TRP A 173 -1.27 -33.43 5.98
C TRP A 173 -1.19 -34.89 6.43
N SER A 174 -1.94 -35.77 5.77
CA SER A 174 -1.76 -37.22 5.86
C SER A 174 -1.24 -37.76 4.54
N PHE A 175 -0.16 -38.55 4.58
CA PHE A 175 0.36 -39.25 3.42
C PHE A 175 -0.30 -40.63 3.31
N ASP A 176 -1.17 -40.81 2.31
CA ASP A 176 -1.73 -42.12 1.96
C ASP A 176 -0.77 -42.83 1.01
N ASP A 177 -0.06 -43.86 1.50
CA ASP A 177 0.83 -44.66 0.69
C ASP A 177 0.05 -45.37 -0.44
N PRO A 178 0.26 -44.99 -1.72
CA PRO A 178 -0.45 -45.60 -2.83
C PRO A 178 -0.18 -47.11 -2.93
N SER A 179 0.99 -47.56 -2.45
CA SER A 179 1.40 -48.96 -2.45
C SER A 179 0.83 -49.79 -1.29
N ALA A 180 0.24 -49.14 -0.28
CA ALA A 180 -0.47 -49.80 0.81
C ALA A 180 -1.94 -50.15 0.47
N SER A 181 -2.48 -49.65 -0.65
CA SER A 181 -3.85 -49.91 -1.12
C SER A 181 -4.03 -51.30 -1.77
N GLY A 182 -3.48 -52.33 -1.12
CA GLY A 182 -3.67 -53.73 -1.48
C GLY A 182 -4.63 -54.44 -0.52
N LYS A 183 -5.91 -54.04 -0.43
CA LYS A 183 -7.09 -54.91 -0.17
C LYS A 183 -8.40 -54.15 0.12
N LYS A 184 -9.44 -54.63 -0.59
CA LYS A 184 -10.90 -54.55 -0.35
C LYS A 184 -11.54 -53.16 -0.39
N GLN A 185 -11.99 -52.82 -1.60
CA GLN A 185 -13.18 -51.99 -1.82
C GLN A 185 -14.35 -52.50 -0.97
N THR A 186 -14.76 -51.71 0.00
CA THR A 186 -16.11 -51.72 0.56
C THR A 186 -16.61 -50.29 0.60
N GLY A 187 -17.51 -49.95 -0.34
CA GLY A 187 -18.39 -48.78 -0.27
C GLY A 187 -17.73 -47.44 -0.63
N PRO A 188 -18.30 -46.66 -1.57
CA PRO A 188 -17.67 -45.43 -2.01
C PRO A 188 -18.21 -44.23 -1.21
N ASP A 189 -17.38 -43.62 -0.37
CA ASP A 189 -17.55 -42.22 -0.01
C ASP A 189 -17.09 -41.34 -1.20
N THR A 190 -17.83 -41.49 -2.30
CA THR A 190 -17.65 -40.76 -3.57
C THR A 190 -17.93 -39.27 -3.45
N HIS A 191 -18.33 -38.78 -2.27
CA HIS A 191 -18.66 -37.37 -2.06
C HIS A 191 -17.44 -36.49 -1.81
N ASP A 192 -16.37 -37.01 -1.20
CA ASP A 192 -15.22 -36.19 -0.81
C ASP A 192 -14.20 -36.06 -1.95
N TYR A 193 -13.94 -37.15 -2.68
CA TYR A 193 -13.01 -37.17 -3.82
C TYR A 193 -13.51 -36.37 -5.04
N VAL A 194 -14.81 -36.42 -5.33
CA VAL A 194 -15.42 -35.66 -6.44
C VAL A 194 -15.52 -34.16 -6.09
N GLN A 195 -15.68 -33.81 -4.81
CA GLN A 195 -15.60 -32.42 -4.36
C GLN A 195 -14.17 -31.87 -4.41
N GLN A 196 -13.16 -32.67 -4.07
CA GLN A 196 -11.75 -32.28 -4.15
C GLN A 196 -11.27 -32.08 -5.60
N LEU A 197 -11.68 -32.96 -6.53
CA LEU A 197 -11.41 -32.80 -7.97
C LEU A 197 -12.17 -31.63 -8.62
N HIS A 198 -13.44 -31.38 -8.25
CA HIS A 198 -14.16 -30.19 -8.70
C HIS A 198 -13.50 -28.89 -8.19
N LYS A 199 -12.92 -28.90 -6.99
CA LYS A 199 -12.27 -27.73 -6.41
C LYS A 199 -10.92 -27.43 -7.06
N ALA A 200 -10.18 -28.46 -7.49
CA ALA A 200 -8.96 -28.32 -8.27
C ALA A 200 -9.24 -27.84 -9.71
N ALA A 201 -10.28 -28.38 -10.35
CA ALA A 201 -10.70 -27.95 -11.70
C ALA A 201 -11.24 -26.50 -11.75
N LEU A 202 -11.90 -26.04 -10.68
CA LEU A 202 -12.39 -24.65 -10.59
C LEU A 202 -11.26 -23.62 -10.48
N MET A 203 -10.06 -24.01 -10.02
CA MET A 203 -8.90 -23.11 -9.94
C MET A 203 -8.18 -22.96 -11.29
N ASP A 204 -8.28 -23.96 -12.18
CA ASP A 204 -7.73 -23.89 -13.53
C ASP A 204 -8.55 -22.99 -14.47
N GLU A 205 -9.89 -22.94 -14.31
CA GLU A 205 -10.76 -22.10 -15.16
C GLU A 205 -10.64 -20.59 -14.85
N ILE A 206 -10.22 -20.20 -13.65
CA ILE A 206 -10.06 -18.78 -13.27
C ILE A 206 -8.77 -18.18 -13.87
N LEU A 207 -7.80 -19.00 -14.29
CA LEU A 207 -6.56 -18.54 -14.94
C LEU A 207 -6.71 -18.21 -16.43
N ILE A 208 -7.83 -18.56 -17.08
CA ILE A 208 -8.00 -18.43 -18.54
C ILE A 208 -8.81 -17.18 -18.95
N ALA A 209 -9.42 -16.45 -18.00
CA ALA A 209 -10.29 -15.32 -18.30
C ALA A 209 -9.64 -13.94 -18.03
N THR A 210 -8.56 -13.60 -18.76
CA THR A 210 -8.18 -12.19 -18.95
C THR A 210 -7.78 -11.95 -20.41
N PRO A 211 -8.41 -11.01 -21.13
CA PRO A 211 -8.20 -10.86 -22.56
C PRO A 211 -6.86 -10.21 -22.86
N SER A 212 -6.04 -10.95 -23.61
CA SER A 212 -4.86 -10.47 -24.32
C SER A 212 -5.28 -9.49 -25.43
N ASN A 213 -4.88 -8.23 -25.34
CA ASN A 213 -4.79 -7.34 -26.51
C ASN A 213 -3.38 -6.72 -26.55
N SER A 214 -2.52 -7.40 -27.30
CA SER A 214 -1.27 -6.90 -27.84
C SER A 214 -1.53 -5.92 -28.98
N LEU A 215 -1.01 -4.70 -28.90
CA LEU A 215 -0.72 -3.86 -30.07
C LEU A 215 0.67 -3.23 -29.92
N ALA A 216 1.43 -3.35 -30.99
CA ALA A 216 2.86 -3.08 -31.12
C ALA A 216 3.21 -1.58 -31.13
N PRO A 217 4.50 -1.22 -30.96
CA PRO A 217 4.96 0.16 -30.83
C PRO A 217 5.29 0.76 -32.19
N ASP A 218 4.63 1.87 -32.54
CA ASP A 218 5.16 2.89 -33.46
C ASP A 218 4.30 4.16 -33.31
N ASP A 219 4.89 5.32 -33.61
CA ASP A 219 4.34 6.69 -33.58
C ASP A 219 4.54 7.52 -32.29
N ALA A 220 5.77 7.52 -31.78
CA ALA A 220 6.28 8.58 -30.92
C ALA A 220 7.05 9.64 -31.73
N TYR A 221 6.44 10.32 -32.70
CA TYR A 221 7.08 11.47 -33.38
C TYR A 221 6.05 12.34 -34.13
N ASN A 222 5.25 13.16 -33.44
CA ASN A 222 4.65 14.38 -34.01
C ASN A 222 4.18 15.36 -32.91
N LEU A 223 5.10 16.28 -32.56
CA LEU A 223 4.94 17.71 -32.27
C LEU A 223 3.55 18.20 -31.76
N ILE A 224 3.45 18.80 -30.57
CA ILE A 224 3.90 20.18 -30.27
C ILE A 224 3.72 21.12 -31.48
N GLN A 225 2.49 21.57 -31.76
CA GLN A 225 2.12 22.97 -32.04
C GLN A 225 0.63 23.12 -32.41
N GLY A 226 -0.05 24.09 -31.79
CA GLY A 226 -1.14 24.85 -32.43
C GLY A 226 -2.60 24.40 -32.22
N ARG A 227 -3.32 25.18 -31.40
CA ARG A 227 -4.79 25.32 -31.25
C ARG A 227 -5.64 25.00 -32.50
N GLU A 228 -6.78 24.33 -32.32
CA GLU A 228 -8.12 24.93 -32.42
C GLU A 228 -9.25 23.96 -32.02
N ARG A 229 -10.39 24.53 -31.59
CA ARG A 229 -11.60 23.84 -31.12
C ARG A 229 -12.22 22.95 -32.21
N GLN A 230 -12.72 21.78 -31.81
CA GLN A 230 -14.00 21.28 -32.28
C GLN A 230 -14.58 20.25 -31.30
N ASP A 231 -15.82 20.52 -30.88
CA ASP A 231 -16.68 19.62 -30.11
C ASP A 231 -16.96 18.33 -30.90
N SER A 232 -16.85 17.18 -30.24
CA SER A 232 -17.79 16.07 -30.40
C SER A 232 -17.56 15.05 -29.29
N GLY A 233 -18.66 14.66 -28.65
CA GLY A 233 -18.64 13.82 -27.46
C GLY A 233 -18.24 12.38 -27.73
N THR A 234 -17.50 11.81 -26.79
CA THR A 234 -17.53 10.38 -26.51
C THR A 234 -17.16 10.19 -25.04
N PHE A 235 -18.08 9.56 -24.29
CA PHE A 235 -17.88 9.20 -22.89
C PHE A 235 -16.73 8.19 -22.79
N GLY A 236 -15.55 8.67 -22.39
CA GLY A 236 -14.36 7.86 -22.13
C GLY A 236 -14.14 7.65 -20.63
N ALA A 237 -13.82 6.41 -20.27
CA ALA A 237 -13.65 5.92 -18.91
C ALA A 237 -12.73 6.80 -18.05
N ARG A 238 -13.20 7.16 -16.86
CA ARG A 238 -12.37 7.76 -15.80
C ARG A 238 -11.21 6.81 -15.49
N GLU A 239 -9.99 7.23 -15.81
CA GLU A 239 -8.77 6.71 -15.19
C GLU A 239 -8.97 6.74 -13.67
N ARG A 240 -8.96 5.56 -13.04
CA ARG A 240 -9.18 5.40 -11.60
C ARG A 240 -7.87 5.67 -10.88
N SER A 241 -7.91 6.69 -10.02
CA SER A 241 -6.84 7.19 -9.16
C SER A 241 -6.31 6.12 -8.20
N VAL A 242 -4.98 6.06 -8.09
CA VAL A 242 -4.22 5.27 -7.11
C VAL A 242 -4.62 5.66 -5.68
N ILE A 243 -5.09 4.70 -4.88
CA ILE A 243 -5.41 4.91 -3.46
C ILE A 243 -4.10 4.93 -2.65
N VAL A 244 -3.50 6.11 -2.48
CA VAL A 244 -2.41 6.35 -1.54
C VAL A 244 -2.94 6.18 -0.11
N SER A 245 -2.27 5.41 0.75
CA SER A 245 -2.61 5.35 2.18
C SER A 245 -2.38 6.74 2.78
N CYS A 246 -3.46 7.46 3.08
CA CYS A 246 -3.38 8.85 3.48
C CYS A 246 -3.50 8.96 5.00
N SER A 247 -2.39 9.28 5.69
CA SER A 247 -2.45 9.70 7.09
C SER A 247 -3.38 10.92 7.23
N LEU A 248 -3.95 11.16 8.42
CA LEU A 248 -4.77 12.36 8.68
C LEU A 248 -4.03 13.67 8.32
N THR A 249 -2.69 13.68 8.43
CA THR A 249 -1.84 14.81 8.04
C THR A 249 -1.69 14.92 6.52
N GLU A 250 -1.49 13.81 5.81
CA GLU A 250 -1.48 13.79 4.34
C GLU A 250 -2.85 14.16 3.79
N ALA A 251 -3.94 13.80 4.46
CA ALA A 251 -5.29 14.11 3.99
C ALA A 251 -5.56 15.60 4.01
N LYS A 252 -5.06 16.27 5.04
CA LYS A 252 -5.06 17.73 5.11
C LYS A 252 -4.20 18.34 4.00
N SER A 253 -2.99 17.81 3.77
CA SER A 253 -2.11 18.28 2.69
C SER A 253 -2.77 18.12 1.32
N ASN A 254 -3.36 16.96 1.05
CA ASN A 254 -4.05 16.65 -0.21
C ASN A 254 -5.26 17.56 -0.43
N LEU A 255 -6.07 17.81 0.62
CA LEU A 255 -7.16 18.77 0.54
C LEU A 255 -6.64 20.18 0.19
N LEU A 256 -5.58 20.64 0.85
CA LEU A 256 -4.99 21.94 0.54
C LEU A 256 -4.51 22.00 -0.92
N ARG A 257 -3.80 20.98 -1.41
CA ARG A 257 -3.35 20.89 -2.81
C ARG A 257 -4.52 20.96 -3.79
N VAL A 258 -5.57 20.19 -3.55
CA VAL A 258 -6.76 20.17 -4.42
C VAL A 258 -7.43 21.55 -4.49
N LEU A 259 -7.53 22.26 -3.37
CA LEU A 259 -8.09 23.61 -3.36
C LEU A 259 -7.15 24.64 -4.01
N ILE A 260 -5.85 24.51 -3.81
CA ILE A 260 -4.82 25.39 -4.38
C ILE A 260 -4.70 25.20 -5.90
N SER A 261 -4.84 23.98 -6.42
CA SER A 261 -4.68 23.69 -7.86
C SER A 261 -5.86 24.14 -8.72
N ARG A 262 -7.05 24.33 -8.14
CA ARG A 262 -8.22 24.84 -8.87
C ARG A 262 -8.07 26.30 -9.25
N ASP A 263 -8.42 26.67 -10.48
CA ASP A 263 -8.42 28.07 -10.92
C ASP A 263 -9.48 28.90 -10.19
N ASN A 264 -10.64 28.29 -9.91
CA ASN A 264 -11.71 28.90 -9.14
C ASN A 264 -11.42 28.86 -7.64
N HIS A 265 -12.02 29.79 -6.90
CA HIS A 265 -11.92 29.91 -5.43
C HIS A 265 -13.26 29.66 -4.73
N LYS A 266 -14.29 29.27 -5.49
CA LYS A 266 -15.66 29.00 -5.03
C LYS A 266 -16.17 27.72 -5.69
N THR A 267 -16.90 26.91 -4.93
CA THR A 267 -17.60 25.72 -5.43
C THR A 267 -18.75 25.37 -4.49
N SER A 268 -19.65 24.51 -4.95
CA SER A 268 -20.66 23.95 -4.06
C SER A 268 -20.05 22.86 -3.16
N THR A 269 -20.53 22.72 -1.93
CA THR A 269 -20.06 21.66 -1.01
C THR A 269 -20.35 20.27 -1.57
N ILE A 270 -21.40 20.12 -2.38
CA ILE A 270 -21.77 18.87 -3.04
C ILE A 270 -20.75 18.50 -4.12
N GLU A 271 -20.39 19.46 -4.98
CA GLU A 271 -19.37 19.27 -6.02
C GLU A 271 -18.02 18.91 -5.39
N LEU A 272 -17.61 19.65 -4.36
CA LEU A 272 -16.36 19.34 -3.65
C LEU A 272 -16.38 17.98 -2.96
N TYR A 273 -17.51 17.57 -2.39
CA TYR A 273 -17.66 16.23 -1.80
C TYR A 273 -17.44 15.13 -2.83
N GLN A 274 -18.00 15.29 -4.03
CA GLN A 274 -17.83 14.35 -5.14
C GLN A 274 -16.39 14.32 -5.64
N ASP A 275 -15.74 15.47 -5.76
CA ASP A 275 -14.37 15.56 -6.24
C ASP A 275 -13.34 15.00 -5.25
N LEU A 276 -13.68 15.02 -3.96
CA LEU A 276 -12.85 14.46 -2.89
C LEU A 276 -13.22 13.02 -2.54
N SER A 277 -14.07 12.34 -3.33
CA SER A 277 -14.60 11.01 -3.02
C SER A 277 -13.52 10.03 -2.55
N ASP A 278 -12.43 9.90 -3.32
CA ASP A 278 -11.34 8.97 -3.02
C ASP A 278 -10.60 9.32 -1.72
N LEU A 279 -10.38 10.61 -1.47
CA LEU A 279 -9.75 11.10 -0.26
C LEU A 279 -10.64 10.85 0.97
N LEU A 280 -11.94 11.09 0.81
CA LEU A 280 -12.93 10.84 1.85
C LEU A 280 -13.04 9.35 2.17
N ASP A 281 -12.99 8.49 1.16
CA ASP A 281 -12.99 7.04 1.35
C ASP A 281 -11.74 6.55 2.10
N GLN A 282 -10.56 7.09 1.77
CA GLN A 282 -9.31 6.78 2.48
C GLN A 282 -9.38 7.15 3.97
N VAL A 283 -9.85 8.36 4.29
CA VAL A 283 -9.91 8.82 5.69
C VAL A 283 -11.09 8.19 6.44
N ALA A 284 -12.21 7.94 5.76
CA ALA A 284 -13.34 7.20 6.33
C ALA A 284 -12.96 5.76 6.67
N ALA A 285 -12.13 5.10 5.85
CA ALA A 285 -11.58 3.77 6.16
C ALA A 285 -10.81 3.76 7.48
N LEU A 286 -9.93 4.75 7.67
CA LEU A 286 -9.18 4.90 8.92
C LEU A 286 -10.11 5.15 10.12
N LYS A 287 -11.11 6.05 9.98
CA LYS A 287 -12.08 6.29 11.05
C LYS A 287 -12.96 5.07 11.34
N PHE A 288 -13.29 4.27 10.32
CA PHE A 288 -14.04 3.03 10.47
C PHE A 288 -13.25 1.99 11.25
N GLN A 289 -11.98 1.79 10.93
CA GLN A 289 -11.07 0.91 11.66
C GLN A 289 -10.89 1.31 13.14
N GLN A 290 -10.98 2.62 13.43
CA GLN A 290 -10.84 3.17 14.78
C GLN A 290 -12.16 3.19 15.59
N GLN A 291 -13.28 2.72 15.03
CA GLN A 291 -14.54 2.70 15.78
C GLN A 291 -14.49 1.71 16.94
N ASN A 292 -14.93 2.16 18.12
CA ASN A 292 -15.12 1.29 19.27
C ASN A 292 -16.29 0.33 19.01
N LEU A 293 -16.00 -0.97 18.92
CA LEU A 293 -16.96 -2.06 18.71
C LEU A 293 -18.05 -2.17 19.80
N VAL A 294 -17.88 -1.47 20.93
CA VAL A 294 -18.83 -1.44 22.05
C VAL A 294 -19.96 -0.42 21.81
N SER A 295 -19.76 0.55 20.93
CA SER A 295 -20.75 1.55 20.55
C SER A 295 -21.40 1.21 19.20
N HIS A 296 -22.60 1.75 18.92
CA HIS A 296 -23.25 1.64 17.62
C HIS A 296 -22.28 2.00 16.48
N VAL A 297 -21.95 0.99 15.67
CA VAL A 297 -21.10 1.15 14.47
C VAL A 297 -21.79 2.11 13.52
N LYS A 298 -21.13 3.22 13.18
CA LYS A 298 -21.72 4.21 12.27
C LYS A 298 -21.65 3.71 10.82
N PRO A 299 -22.70 3.91 10.02
CA PRO A 299 -22.67 3.61 8.59
C PRO A 299 -21.55 4.34 7.85
N TRP A 300 -21.06 3.74 6.76
CA TRP A 300 -19.97 4.27 5.94
C TRP A 300 -20.22 5.70 5.46
N GLU A 301 -21.38 5.98 4.87
CA GLU A 301 -21.71 7.33 4.37
C GLU A 301 -21.81 8.36 5.49
N GLN A 302 -22.22 7.95 6.69
CA GLN A 302 -22.20 8.84 7.85
C GLN A 302 -20.74 9.20 8.23
N LEU A 303 -19.83 8.23 8.21
CA LEU A 303 -18.41 8.50 8.45
C LEU A 303 -17.80 9.43 7.39
N ARG A 304 -18.08 9.20 6.11
CA ARG A 304 -17.57 10.06 5.02
C ARG A 304 -18.04 11.50 5.20
N THR A 305 -19.33 11.67 5.49
CA THR A 305 -19.93 12.98 5.75
C THR A 305 -19.30 13.65 6.98
N GLU A 306 -19.08 12.91 8.07
CA GLU A 306 -18.41 13.42 9.28
C GLU A 306 -16.95 13.80 9.00
N VAL A 307 -16.22 13.01 8.21
CA VAL A 307 -14.85 13.32 7.77
C VAL A 307 -14.82 14.60 6.96
N PHE A 308 -15.68 14.72 5.96
CA PHE A 308 -15.75 15.90 5.09
C PHE A 308 -16.04 17.17 5.90
N ASN A 309 -17.05 17.13 6.76
CA ASN A 309 -17.42 18.26 7.61
C ASN A 309 -16.32 18.61 8.61
N ASP A 310 -15.65 17.62 9.20
CA ASP A 310 -14.51 17.82 10.12
C ASP A 310 -13.32 18.47 9.38
N MET A 311 -13.03 18.04 8.15
CA MET A 311 -11.95 18.62 7.33
C MET A 311 -12.25 20.08 6.97
N LEU A 312 -13.46 20.38 6.49
CA LEU A 312 -13.85 21.75 6.16
C LEU A 312 -13.93 22.64 7.40
N GLY A 313 -14.51 22.15 8.50
CA GLY A 313 -14.59 22.87 9.76
C GLY A 313 -13.21 23.23 10.31
N LYS A 314 -12.22 22.34 10.18
CA LYS A 314 -10.82 22.62 10.53
C LYS A 314 -10.19 23.70 9.65
N LEU A 315 -10.51 23.76 8.35
CA LEU A 315 -10.02 24.81 7.47
C LEU A 315 -10.68 26.16 7.78
N GLU A 316 -11.97 26.15 8.11
CA GLU A 316 -12.73 27.34 8.49
C GLU A 316 -12.20 27.92 9.81
N GLN A 317 -12.06 27.09 10.84
CA GLN A 317 -11.44 27.48 12.11
C GLN A 317 -10.01 28.02 11.95
N ALA A 318 -9.31 27.59 10.90
CA ALA A 318 -7.96 28.02 10.60
C ALA A 318 -7.90 29.33 9.79
N GLY A 319 -9.04 29.87 9.36
CA GLY A 319 -9.17 31.09 8.56
C GLY A 319 -8.87 30.92 7.07
N LEU A 320 -8.77 29.68 6.59
CA LEU A 320 -8.37 29.38 5.21
C LEU A 320 -9.55 29.36 4.24
N VAL A 321 -10.73 29.01 4.74
CA VAL A 321 -11.98 28.95 3.97
C VAL A 321 -13.10 29.59 4.79
N TYR A 322 -14.19 29.94 4.13
CA TYR A 322 -15.42 30.37 4.78
C TYR A 322 -16.64 29.96 3.95
N PHE A 323 -17.82 29.96 4.57
CA PHE A 323 -19.07 29.58 3.93
C PHE A 323 -19.97 30.81 3.75
N PRO A 324 -20.05 31.40 2.54
CA PRO A 324 -21.02 32.45 2.24
C PRO A 324 -22.47 32.02 2.50
N ASN A 325 -22.76 30.74 2.30
CA ASN A 325 -24.01 30.08 2.66
C ASN A 325 -23.74 28.58 2.91
N VAL A 326 -24.77 27.85 3.36
CA VAL A 326 -24.67 26.43 3.76
C VAL A 326 -24.16 25.50 2.64
N HIS A 327 -24.31 25.89 1.37
CA HIS A 327 -24.00 25.04 0.23
C HIS A 327 -22.79 25.51 -0.59
N VAL A 328 -22.20 26.66 -0.27
CA VAL A 328 -21.10 27.26 -1.03
C VAL A 328 -19.89 27.41 -0.13
N LEU A 329 -18.75 26.91 -0.60
CA LEU A 329 -17.45 27.10 0.02
C LEU A 329 -16.65 28.14 -0.77
N ASP A 330 -16.02 29.10 -0.07
CA ASP A 330 -15.07 30.06 -0.63
C ASP A 330 -13.71 29.93 0.08
N TRP A 331 -12.64 29.74 -0.70
CA TRP A 331 -11.27 29.61 -0.21
C TRP A 331 -10.33 30.70 -0.75
N ILE A 332 -10.84 31.89 -1.02
CA ILE A 332 -10.02 33.04 -1.46
C ILE A 332 -8.91 33.37 -0.45
N SER A 333 -9.15 33.20 0.85
CA SER A 333 -8.14 33.40 1.89
C SER A 333 -6.95 32.45 1.71
N LEU A 334 -7.21 31.17 1.43
CA LEU A 334 -6.18 30.18 1.10
C LEU A 334 -5.40 30.56 -0.16
N LYS A 335 -6.08 30.98 -1.24
CA LYS A 335 -5.43 31.42 -2.48
C LYS A 335 -4.52 32.62 -2.26
N ASN A 336 -4.99 33.63 -1.54
CA ASN A 336 -4.19 34.82 -1.23
C ASN A 336 -2.95 34.48 -0.39
N LEU A 337 -3.12 33.61 0.62
CA LEU A 337 -2.01 33.14 1.45
C LEU A 337 -1.00 32.33 0.64
N HIS A 338 -1.47 31.43 -0.23
CA HIS A 338 -0.61 30.65 -1.12
C HIS A 338 0.19 31.54 -2.08
N ASN A 339 -0.46 32.52 -2.71
CA ASN A 339 0.22 33.44 -3.62
C ASN A 339 1.30 34.23 -2.87
N TYR A 340 0.99 34.69 -1.65
CA TYR A 340 1.97 35.34 -0.80
C TYR A 340 3.14 34.40 -0.42
N SER A 341 2.86 33.15 -0.05
CA SER A 341 3.91 32.20 0.32
C SER A 341 4.81 31.86 -0.85
N VAL A 342 4.28 31.72 -2.08
CA VAL A 342 5.05 31.51 -3.31
C VAL A 342 6.00 32.68 -3.55
N GLU A 343 5.50 33.91 -3.59
CA GLU A 343 6.31 35.11 -3.84
C GLU A 343 7.39 35.29 -2.76
N ARG A 344 7.00 35.13 -1.48
CA ARG A 344 7.91 35.26 -0.36
C ARG A 344 9.02 34.21 -0.39
N THR A 345 8.66 32.95 -0.63
CA THR A 345 9.60 31.84 -0.70
C THR A 345 10.55 32.01 -1.89
N TRP A 346 10.03 32.31 -3.07
CA TRP A 346 10.87 32.58 -4.24
C TRP A 346 11.83 33.74 -4.04
N THR A 347 11.40 34.80 -3.36
CA THR A 347 12.27 35.93 -3.03
C THR A 347 13.43 35.48 -2.14
N LEU A 348 13.15 34.73 -1.08
CA LEU A 348 14.20 34.20 -0.17
C LEU A 348 15.17 33.28 -0.92
N LEU A 349 14.64 32.42 -1.79
CA LEU A 349 15.40 31.48 -2.59
C LEU A 349 16.30 32.15 -3.62
N LYS A 350 15.78 33.13 -4.38
CA LYS A 350 16.54 33.88 -5.39
C LYS A 350 17.64 34.74 -4.78
N LEU A 351 17.44 35.22 -3.55
CA LEU A 351 18.44 35.96 -2.78
C LEU A 351 19.44 35.05 -2.06
N GLN A 352 19.34 33.72 -2.22
CA GLN A 352 20.16 32.73 -1.52
C GLN A 352 20.21 32.95 0.00
N CYS A 353 19.07 33.32 0.60
CA CYS A 353 18.97 33.46 2.04
C CYS A 353 19.03 32.08 2.69
N ASN A 354 19.97 31.86 3.61
CA ASN A 354 20.00 30.62 4.42
C ASN A 354 18.85 30.57 5.44
N VAL A 355 18.30 31.74 5.82
CA VAL A 355 17.27 31.88 6.85
C VAL A 355 16.25 32.93 6.44
N GLY A 356 14.96 32.63 6.64
CA GLY A 356 13.86 33.55 6.41
C GLY A 356 12.86 33.54 7.56
N VAL A 357 12.59 34.71 8.16
CA VAL A 357 11.59 34.84 9.22
C VAL A 357 10.21 35.10 8.62
N LEU A 358 9.23 34.35 9.11
CA LEU A 358 7.79 34.48 8.88
C LEU A 358 7.15 35.08 10.13
N ASP A 359 6.94 36.39 10.11
CA ASP A 359 6.15 37.07 11.14
C ASP A 359 4.66 36.82 10.85
N HIS A 360 3.97 36.10 11.74
CA HIS A 360 2.58 35.71 11.52
C HIS A 360 1.63 36.91 11.57
N ASP A 361 1.91 37.90 12.42
CA ASP A 361 1.08 39.11 12.56
C ASP A 361 1.23 40.01 11.34
N TYR A 362 2.45 40.14 10.82
CA TYR A 362 2.68 40.82 9.55
C TYR A 362 1.90 40.17 8.40
N ILE A 363 1.91 38.84 8.31
CA ILE A 363 1.19 38.10 7.26
C ILE A 363 -0.32 38.33 7.37
N ARG A 364 -0.90 38.18 8.58
CA ARG A 364 -2.32 38.48 8.83
C ARG A 364 -2.70 39.88 8.41
N LYS A 365 -1.90 40.87 8.80
CA LYS A 365 -2.11 42.29 8.44
C LYS A 365 -1.99 42.52 6.94
N LYS A 366 -0.96 41.95 6.30
CA LYS A 366 -0.70 42.09 4.87
C LYS A 366 -1.83 41.52 4.02
N LEU A 367 -2.40 40.39 4.43
CA LEU A 367 -3.51 39.73 3.75
C LEU A 367 -4.89 40.24 4.15
N SER A 368 -4.98 41.11 5.18
CA SER A 368 -6.24 41.54 5.79
C SER A 368 -7.08 40.35 6.29
N LYS A 369 -6.41 39.40 6.95
CA LYS A 369 -6.97 38.12 7.43
C LYS A 369 -6.54 37.82 8.87
N PRO A 370 -7.11 38.51 9.88
CA PRO A 370 -6.77 38.29 11.30
C PRO A 370 -7.09 36.88 11.81
N GLU A 371 -8.05 36.19 11.19
CA GLU A 371 -8.50 34.85 11.53
C GLU A 371 -7.47 33.74 11.21
N LEU A 372 -6.44 34.04 10.42
CA LEU A 372 -5.43 33.04 10.04
C LEU A 372 -4.60 32.57 11.24
N THR A 373 -4.68 31.28 11.52
CA THR A 373 -3.86 30.67 12.57
C THR A 373 -2.39 30.57 12.14
N GLY A 374 -1.44 30.66 13.09
CA GLY A 374 -0.02 30.47 12.78
C GLY A 374 0.27 29.10 12.17
N LYS A 375 -0.46 28.06 12.61
CA LYS A 375 -0.42 26.72 12.03
C LYS A 375 -0.87 26.69 10.56
N ALA A 376 -1.93 27.42 10.19
CA ALA A 376 -2.37 27.51 8.80
C ALA A 376 -1.32 28.17 7.91
N ILE A 377 -0.72 29.26 8.37
CA ILE A 377 0.38 29.93 7.66
C ILE A 377 1.50 28.92 7.41
N LEU A 378 1.94 28.21 8.45
CA LEU A 378 2.97 27.19 8.36
C LEU A 378 2.64 26.07 7.38
N ASP A 379 1.42 25.52 7.45
CA ASP A 379 1.00 24.40 6.59
C ASP A 379 1.01 24.82 5.11
N VAL A 380 0.58 26.05 4.79
CA VAL A 380 0.64 26.58 3.41
C VAL A 380 2.08 26.81 2.96
N PHE A 381 2.95 27.37 3.82
CA PHE A 381 4.38 27.52 3.50
C PHE A 381 5.08 26.18 3.27
N LYS A 382 4.76 25.16 4.07
CA LYS A 382 5.28 23.79 3.87
C LYS A 382 4.86 23.21 2.52
N GLU A 383 3.60 23.41 2.13
CA GLU A 383 3.12 22.93 0.83
C GLU A 383 3.79 23.67 -0.33
N THR A 384 3.97 24.98 -0.21
CA THR A 384 4.72 25.79 -1.20
C THR A 384 6.16 25.30 -1.36
N LEU A 385 6.87 25.08 -0.25
CA LEU A 385 8.25 24.58 -0.29
C LEU A 385 8.34 23.20 -0.90
N ARG A 386 7.41 22.31 -0.55
CA ARG A 386 7.33 20.97 -1.13
C ARG A 386 7.12 21.03 -2.64
N ALA A 387 6.16 21.83 -3.12
CA ALA A 387 5.91 22.01 -4.54
C ALA A 387 7.13 22.57 -5.30
N ILE A 388 7.86 23.51 -4.70
CA ILE A 388 9.10 24.04 -5.29
C ILE A 388 10.19 22.96 -5.35
N CYS A 389 10.39 22.19 -4.28
CA CYS A 389 11.40 21.11 -4.27
C CYS A 389 11.06 19.99 -5.25
N GLU A 390 9.78 19.66 -5.42
CA GLU A 390 9.31 18.71 -6.42
C GLU A 390 9.56 19.22 -7.85
N ALA A 391 9.34 20.51 -8.11
CA ALA A 391 9.60 21.13 -9.41
C ALA A 391 11.10 21.32 -9.72
N TYR A 392 11.94 21.48 -8.68
CA TYR A 392 13.38 21.75 -8.81
C TYR A 392 14.21 20.87 -7.84
N PRO A 393 14.39 19.56 -8.13
CA PRO A 393 14.94 18.57 -7.20
C PRO A 393 16.37 18.83 -6.70
N ASN A 394 17.14 19.63 -7.43
CA ASN A 394 18.54 19.94 -7.12
C ASN A 394 18.76 21.39 -6.68
N PHE A 395 17.69 22.15 -6.42
CA PHE A 395 17.81 23.57 -6.08
C PHE A 395 18.15 23.79 -4.58
N LEU A 396 17.68 22.90 -3.71
CA LEU A 396 17.96 22.89 -2.27
C LEU A 396 18.43 21.51 -1.85
N ALA A 397 19.48 21.43 -1.04
CA ALA A 397 19.92 20.19 -0.42
C ALA A 397 18.99 19.78 0.74
N SER A 398 18.53 20.74 1.55
CA SER A 398 17.52 20.49 2.59
C SER A 398 16.83 21.79 3.04
N TRP A 399 15.69 21.65 3.72
CA TRP A 399 14.98 22.75 4.38
C TRP A 399 14.27 22.26 5.63
N TRP A 400 14.07 23.16 6.60
CA TRP A 400 13.22 22.92 7.78
C TRP A 400 12.60 24.24 8.24
N ILE A 401 11.59 24.15 9.11
CA ILE A 401 10.93 25.31 9.69
C ILE A 401 10.88 25.17 11.20
N ASP A 402 11.52 26.10 11.91
CA ASP A 402 11.40 26.23 13.35
C ASP A 402 10.18 27.08 13.69
N THR A 403 9.44 26.66 14.71
CA THR A 403 8.17 27.29 15.10
C THR A 403 8.30 27.97 16.46
N ASP A 404 7.93 29.24 16.52
CA ASP A 404 7.74 30.01 17.75
C ASP A 404 6.27 30.49 17.84
N LYS A 405 5.87 31.08 18.97
CA LYS A 405 4.47 31.49 19.24
C LYS A 405 3.91 32.44 18.19
N ASN A 406 4.69 33.44 17.79
CA ASN A 406 4.23 34.52 16.89
C ASN A 406 5.02 34.58 15.57
N SER A 407 6.01 33.72 15.41
CA SER A 407 6.83 33.70 14.22
C SER A 407 7.27 32.28 13.88
N SER A 408 7.78 32.11 12.67
CA SER A 408 8.43 30.87 12.27
C SER A 408 9.64 31.19 11.42
N VAL A 409 10.66 30.34 11.49
CA VAL A 409 11.93 30.57 10.82
C VAL A 409 12.13 29.45 9.83
N ILE A 410 12.17 29.78 8.54
CA ILE A 410 12.51 28.84 7.48
C ILE A 410 14.03 28.82 7.34
N HIS A 411 14.59 27.63 7.28
CA HIS A 411 16.00 27.40 7.01
C HIS A 411 16.18 26.72 5.66
N PHE A 412 17.17 27.17 4.91
CA PHE A 412 17.53 26.68 3.59
C PHE A 412 18.99 26.23 3.59
N VAL A 413 19.25 25.07 2.99
CA VAL A 413 20.60 24.59 2.69
C VAL A 413 20.69 24.41 1.19
N TYR A 414 21.57 25.18 0.55
CA TYR A 414 21.86 25.09 -0.87
C TYR A 414 22.92 23.99 -1.12
N PRO A 415 22.95 23.38 -2.32
CA PRO A 415 23.93 22.36 -2.70
C PRO A 415 25.39 22.80 -2.62
#